data_AF-A0A2H3CLW6-F1
#
_entry.id   AF-A0A2H3CLW6-F1
#
_cell.length_a   1.000
_cell.length_b   1.000
_cell.length_c   1.000
_cell.angle_alpha   90.00
_cell.angle_beta   90.00
_cell.angle_gamma   90.00
#
_symmetry.space_group_name_H-M   'P 1'
#
loop_
_entity.id
_entity.type
_entity.pdbx_description
1 polymer ?
#
loop_
_entity_poly.entity_id
_entity_poly.type
_entity_poly.pdbx_seq_one_letter_code
_entity_poly.pdbx_strand_id
1 'polypeptide(L)' 'AMSELPQELVDDIVDRLHNDPKTLKVCSLVCHAFCARSRKHIFRTVSLVDEKRCTDFCDL' A
#
# COMPACT_ATOMS: atom_id res chain seq x y z
N ALA A 1 -4.18 24.93 16.04
CA ALA A 1 -4.54 23.50 16.05
C ALA A 1 -4.18 22.96 14.68
N MET A 2 -3.35 21.91 14.58
CA MET A 2 -3.18 21.24 13.29
C MET A 2 -4.55 20.70 12.89
N SER A 3 -5.10 21.21 11.79
CA SER A 3 -6.28 20.64 11.15
C SER A 3 -5.89 19.24 10.69
N GLU A 4 -6.20 18.23 11.49
CA GLU A 4 -6.00 16.85 11.07
C GLU A 4 -6.93 16.60 9.88
N LEU A 5 -6.31 16.22 8.75
CA LEU A 5 -7.06 15.85 7.56
C LEU A 5 -7.92 14.63 7.92
N PRO A 6 -9.25 14.63 7.63
CA PRO A 6 -10.08 13.45 7.82
C PRO A 6 -9.48 12.22 7.13
N GLN A 7 -9.58 11.06 7.77
CA GLN A 7 -9.01 9.82 7.25
C GLN A 7 -9.55 9.47 5.84
N GLU A 8 -10.81 9.79 5.54
CA GLU A 8 -11.39 9.59 4.21
C GLU A 8 -10.62 10.33 3.11
N LEU A 9 -10.16 11.55 3.40
CA LEU A 9 -9.37 12.32 2.43
C LEU A 9 -7.94 11.77 2.29
N VAL A 10 -7.35 11.25 3.37
CA VAL A 10 -6.06 10.53 3.29
C VAL A 10 -6.21 9.30 2.41
N ASP A 11 -7.27 8.52 2.62
CA ASP A 11 -7.55 7.30 1.86
C ASP A 11 -7.81 7.61 0.39
N ASP A 12 -8.58 8.66 0.07
CA ASP A 12 -8.81 9.13 -1.31
C ASP A 12 -7.52 9.54 -2.03
N ILE A 13 -6.58 10.19 -1.31
CA ILE A 13 -5.26 10.52 -1.85
C ILE A 13 -4.50 9.24 -2.19
N VAL A 14 -4.46 8.27 -1.26
CA VAL A 14 -3.78 6.99 -1.46
C VAL A 14 -4.42 6.18 -2.59
N ASP A 15 -5.74 6.29 -2.78
CA ASP A 15 -6.49 5.58 -3.83
C ASP A 15 -6.14 6.06 -5.23
N ARG A 16 -5.82 7.33 -5.38
CA ARG A 16 -5.32 7.89 -6.65
C ARG A 16 -3.94 7.36 -7.02
N LEU A 17 -3.18 6.80 -6.07
CA LEU A 17 -1.85 6.24 -6.28
C LEU A 17 -1.85 4.75 -6.64
N HIS A 18 -3.01 4.12 -6.87
CA HIS A 18 -3.13 2.68 -7.11
C HIS A 18 -2.24 2.11 -8.25
N ASN A 19 -1.87 2.93 -9.24
CA ASN A 19 -1.00 2.54 -10.35
C ASN A 19 0.49 2.88 -10.13
N ASP A 20 0.86 3.41 -8.96
CA ASP A 20 2.24 3.74 -8.61
C ASP A 20 2.69 3.01 -7.33
N PRO A 21 3.11 1.74 -7.46
CA PRO A 21 3.61 0.96 -6.32
C PRO A 21 4.82 1.57 -5.62
N LYS A 22 5.62 2.40 -6.30
CA LYS A 22 6.79 3.04 -5.68
C LYS A 22 6.34 4.11 -4.69
N THR A 23 5.43 4.98 -5.11
CA THR A 23 4.88 6.01 -4.23
C THR A 23 4.06 5.39 -3.10
N LEU A 24 3.27 4.35 -3.37
CA LEU A 24 2.54 3.62 -2.33
C LEU A 24 3.46 3.03 -1.24
N LYS A 25 4.63 2.48 -1.62
CA LYS A 25 5.63 2.00 -0.64
C LYS A 25 6.12 3.13 0.26
N VAL A 26 6.41 4.30 -0.30
CA VAL A 26 6.80 5.48 0.50
C VAL A 26 5.67 5.89 1.43
N CYS A 27 4.43 6.01 0.93
CA CYS A 27 3.26 6.35 1.75
C CYS A 27 3.07 5.39 2.93
N SER A 28 3.33 4.08 2.74
CA SER A 28 3.20 3.09 3.81
C SER A 28 4.18 3.29 4.99
N LEU A 29 5.19 4.15 4.83
CA LEU A 29 6.21 4.46 5.83
C LEU A 29 6.08 5.88 6.43
N VAL A 30 5.18 6.72 5.92
CA VAL A 30 5.06 8.13 6.38
C VAL A 30 4.45 8.22 7.78
N CYS A 31 3.23 7.68 7.97
CA CYS A 31 2.56 7.64 9.26
C CYS A 31 1.42 6.60 9.27
N HIS A 32 0.79 6.39 10.43
CA HIS A 32 -0.31 5.44 10.60
C HIS A 32 -1.49 5.69 9.67
N ALA A 33 -1.85 6.96 9.39
CA ALA A 33 -2.96 7.32 8.53
C ALA A 33 -2.79 6.83 7.09
N PHE A 34 -1.57 6.81 6.55
CA PHE A 34 -1.32 6.31 5.18
C PHE A 34 -1.11 4.79 5.13
N CYS A 35 -0.73 4.18 6.25
CA CYS A 35 -0.21 2.82 6.31
C CYS A 35 -1.23 1.77 5.85
N ALA A 36 -2.43 1.78 6.41
CA ALA A 36 -3.46 0.77 6.12
C ALA A 36 -3.89 0.79 4.64
N ARG A 37 -4.24 1.99 4.12
CA ARG A 37 -4.72 2.12 2.74
C ARG A 37 -3.61 1.86 1.72
N SER A 38 -2.37 2.27 2.00
CA SER A 38 -1.23 2.03 1.10
C SER A 38 -0.92 0.54 0.98
N ARG A 39 -0.87 -0.18 2.11
CA ARG A 39 -0.65 -1.63 2.12
C ARG A 39 -1.74 -2.38 1.35
N LYS A 40 -3.00 -1.97 1.47
CA LYS A 40 -4.10 -2.55 0.68
C LYS A 40 -3.84 -2.49 -0.83
N HIS A 41 -3.27 -1.39 -1.35
CA HIS A 41 -2.92 -1.31 -2.77
C HIS A 41 -1.62 -2.06 -3.11
N ILE A 42 -0.60 -2.00 -2.24
CA ILE A 42 0.68 -2.72 -2.44
C ILE A 42 0.43 -4.23 -2.57
N PHE A 43 -0.43 -4.79 -1.73
CA PHE A 43 -0.73 -6.22 -1.71
C PHE A 43 -1.98 -6.59 -2.51
N ARG A 44 -2.56 -5.66 -3.29
CA ARG A 44 -3.71 -5.95 -4.18
C ARG A 44 -3.35 -6.94 -5.28
N THR A 45 -2.11 -6.91 -5.74
CA THR A 45 -1.62 -7.79 -6.81
C THR A 45 -0.20 -8.21 -6.48
N VAL A 46 0.03 -9.52 -6.47
CA VAL A 46 1.36 -10.10 -6.27
C VAL A 46 1.77 -10.78 -7.57
N SER A 47 2.94 -10.39 -8.09
CA SER A 47 3.53 -11.02 -9.26
C SER A 47 4.60 -12.02 -8.83
N LEU A 48 4.32 -13.30 -9.07
CA LEU A 48 5.25 -14.40 -8.86
C LEU A 48 6.02 -14.60 -10.16
N VAL A 49 7.30 -14.24 -10.16
CA VAL A 49 8.13 -14.17 -11.38
C VAL A 49 9.11 -15.34 -11.51
N ASP A 50 9.22 -16.16 -10.46
CA ASP A 50 10.13 -17.30 -10.40
C ASP A 50 9.53 -18.40 -9.50
N GLU A 51 9.98 -19.64 -9.72
CA GLU A 51 9.48 -20.82 -9.03
C GLU A 51 9.67 -20.71 -7.52
N LYS A 52 10.80 -20.14 -7.06
CA LYS A 52 11.07 -19.96 -5.63
C LYS A 52 10.00 -19.09 -4.98
N ARG A 53 9.62 -17.96 -5.59
CA ARG A 53 8.54 -17.10 -5.07
C ARG A 53 7.18 -17.80 -5.06
N CYS A 54 6.91 -18.68 -6.02
CA CYS A 54 5.69 -19.49 -6.00
C CYS A 54 5.67 -20.43 -4.80
N THR A 55 6.77 -21.14 -4.54
CA THR A 55 6.91 -22.01 -3.37
C THR A 55 6.78 -21.21 -2.07
N ASP A 56 7.55 -20.12 -1.93
CA ASP A 56 7.52 -19.24 -0.74
C ASP A 56 6.08 -18.72 -0.45
N PHE A 57 5.28 -18.46 -1.48
CA PHE A 57 3.89 -18.00 -1.32
C PHE A 57 2.92 -19.13 -0.93
N CYS A 58 3.12 -20.35 -1.45
CA CYS A 58 2.31 -21.51 -1.06
C CYS A 58 2.55 -21.96 0.38
N ASP A 59 3.74 -21.67 0.93
CA ASP A 59 4.14 -22.00 2.29
C ASP A 59 3.75 -20.93 3.34
N LEU A 60 3.12 -19.83 2.91
CA LEU A 60 2.72 -18.68 3.74
C LEU A 60 1.38 -18.91 4.47
#